data_AF-A0A4U0FAQ1-F1
#
_entry.id   AF-A0A4U0FAQ1-F1
#
_cell.length_a   1.000
_cell.length_b   1.000
_cell.length_c   1.000
_cell.angle_alpha   90.00
_cell.angle_beta   90.00
_cell.angle_gamma   90.00
#
_symmetry.space_group_name_H-M   'P 1'
#
loop_
_entity.id
_entity.type
_entity.pdbx_description
1 polymer ?
#
loop_
_entity_poly.entity_id
_entity_poly.type
_entity_poly.pdbx_seq_one_letter_code
_entity_poly.pdbx_strand_id
1 'polypeptide(L)'
;MMDKAKSVLLAFLVALSLVQSYFLAYSMPSMEAKVKTEQDYVQTEPLGPQQEVWKMLFPEQIVLHMGGDKHTVFFPDNTTYYDLILKKLQGREFKGFQRDPVHVVDWDQVRRQDQGVELRFGRAVPFQLLQRVFKIEDFLFSGDSIDRIWIFARQDTGEVRTFFFSSDGRYVYESLRADMTVGDVATNVGFGQYWTPYQTTDGQLYVPEKPYSWLNEMQVPVTRYTSEQMQRSLFFDPGITRSIQERKDGNQIYTDGKRGLKVEQAGSWMSYTDSAAPTEAKNDLADNVVAAVQFVNQHGGWNGLYSLGQPPDPEANDSVIRFQQYYDHVPIISGSRMTFGYMQVTLQQGSVTSYERSLLLLGDKAVNKKNRVLPGGEQLRSLIYRSALGSRVMALYPAYRPLLKDNVMTLQPVWVIRLENGSVKVVAESLPAGGT
;
A
#
# COMPACT_ATOMS: atom_id res chain seq x y z
N MET A 1 -59.76 66.91 21.76
CA MET A 1 -59.20 66.72 20.39
C MET A 1 -57.94 65.85 20.36
N MET A 2 -57.16 65.78 21.45
CA MET A 2 -55.93 64.98 21.52
C MET A 2 -56.15 63.46 21.56
N ASP A 3 -57.27 62.99 22.12
CA ASP A 3 -57.56 61.55 22.22
C ASP A 3 -57.99 60.93 20.89
N LYS A 4 -58.74 61.67 20.05
CA LYS A 4 -59.11 61.20 18.70
C LYS A 4 -57.89 61.05 17.80
N ALA A 5 -56.92 61.97 17.91
CA ALA A 5 -55.66 61.88 17.14
C ALA A 5 -54.81 60.68 17.56
N LYS A 6 -54.74 60.37 18.86
CA LYS A 6 -54.06 59.18 19.38
C LYS A 6 -54.73 57.89 18.92
N SER A 7 -56.06 57.82 18.93
CA SER A 7 -56.80 56.65 18.44
C SER A 7 -56.65 56.43 16.94
N VAL A 8 -56.65 57.51 16.13
CA VAL A 8 -56.42 57.41 14.67
C VAL A 8 -54.98 56.98 14.37
N LEU A 9 -54.00 57.53 15.11
CA LEU A 9 -52.60 57.13 14.97
C LEU A 9 -52.40 55.66 15.35
N LEU A 10 -53.03 55.21 16.44
CA LEU A 10 -52.96 53.81 16.87
C LEU A 10 -53.59 52.88 15.81
N ALA A 11 -54.77 53.22 15.28
CA ALA A 11 -55.42 52.44 14.23
C ALA A 11 -54.55 52.36 12.97
N PHE A 12 -53.91 53.47 12.59
CA PHE A 12 -52.97 53.51 11.47
C PHE A 12 -51.75 52.62 11.70
N LEU A 13 -51.15 52.66 12.89
CA LEU A 13 -50.01 51.82 13.24
C LEU A 13 -50.36 50.32 13.26
N VAL A 14 -51.55 49.96 13.73
CA VAL A 14 -52.04 48.58 13.70
C VAL A 14 -52.25 48.12 12.26
N ALA A 15 -52.85 48.94 11.40
CA ALA A 15 -53.01 48.63 9.99
C ALA A 15 -51.64 48.46 9.28
N LEU A 16 -50.68 49.34 9.58
CA LEU A 16 -49.33 49.27 9.02
C LEU A 16 -48.59 48.01 9.49
N SER A 17 -48.75 47.63 10.76
CA SER A 17 -48.22 46.37 11.29
C SER A 17 -48.79 45.16 10.57
N LEU A 18 -50.11 45.13 10.31
CA LEU A 18 -50.75 44.02 9.60
C LEU A 18 -50.27 43.93 8.15
N VAL A 19 -50.08 45.07 7.48
CA VAL A 19 -49.52 45.14 6.12
C VAL A 19 -48.08 44.64 6.11
N GLN A 20 -47.25 45.04 7.08
CA GLN A 20 -45.88 44.55 7.21
C GLN A 20 -45.84 43.05 7.51
N SER A 21 -46.74 42.54 8.36
CA SER A 21 -46.88 41.10 8.59
C SER A 21 -47.32 40.35 7.33
N TYR A 22 -48.22 40.92 6.53
CA TYR A 22 -48.63 40.35 5.25
C TYR A 22 -47.46 40.31 4.26
N PHE A 23 -46.69 41.40 4.15
CA PHE A 23 -45.47 41.40 3.34
C PHE A 23 -44.47 40.37 3.84
N LEU A 24 -44.16 40.28 5.14
CA LEU A 24 -43.25 39.27 5.68
C LEU A 24 -43.72 37.83 5.44
N ALA A 25 -45.03 37.58 5.52
CA ALA A 25 -45.60 36.25 5.27
C ALA A 25 -45.56 35.84 3.79
N TYR A 26 -45.59 36.80 2.86
CA TYR A 26 -45.67 36.54 1.42
C TYR A 26 -44.46 37.02 0.60
N SER A 27 -43.46 37.67 1.21
CA SER A 27 -42.23 38.16 0.57
C SER A 27 -41.01 37.29 0.80
N MET A 28 -41.18 36.07 1.32
CA MET A 28 -40.13 35.08 1.17
C MET A 28 -40.09 34.70 -0.31
N PRO A 29 -38.98 34.93 -1.04
CA PRO A 29 -38.77 34.16 -2.26
C PRO A 29 -38.87 32.70 -1.86
N SER A 30 -39.40 31.85 -2.72
CA SER A 30 -39.36 30.41 -2.52
C SER A 30 -37.89 29.99 -2.35
N MET A 31 -37.37 30.04 -1.12
CA MET A 31 -36.50 29.02 -0.63
C MET A 31 -37.42 27.81 -0.61
N GLU A 32 -37.51 27.15 -1.77
CA GLU A 32 -37.53 25.70 -1.74
C GLU A 32 -36.41 25.35 -0.76
N ALA A 33 -36.78 25.12 0.50
CA ALA A 33 -36.20 24.03 1.21
C ALA A 33 -36.43 22.87 0.23
N LYS A 34 -35.44 22.64 -0.64
CA LYS A 34 -35.15 21.32 -1.14
C LYS A 34 -35.02 20.54 0.14
N VAL A 35 -36.14 19.99 0.60
CA VAL A 35 -36.16 18.75 1.33
C VAL A 35 -35.26 17.91 0.47
N LYS A 36 -34.02 17.69 0.95
CA LYS A 36 -33.07 16.81 0.32
C LYS A 36 -33.72 15.45 0.45
N THR A 37 -34.63 15.15 -0.47
CA THR A 37 -35.07 13.80 -0.76
C THR A 37 -33.77 13.03 -0.95
N GLU A 38 -33.68 11.81 -0.43
CA GLU A 38 -32.54 10.90 -0.57
C GLU A 38 -32.15 10.61 -2.05
N GLN A 39 -32.77 11.29 -3.00
CA GLN A 39 -32.57 11.25 -4.44
C GLN A 39 -31.56 12.28 -4.99
N ASP A 40 -31.11 13.27 -4.21
CA ASP A 40 -29.98 14.17 -4.60
C ASP A 40 -28.61 13.62 -4.13
N TYR A 41 -28.57 12.46 -3.46
CA TYR A 41 -27.34 11.68 -3.32
C TYR A 41 -27.09 10.99 -4.65
N VAL A 42 -26.36 11.63 -5.56
CA VAL A 42 -25.81 10.94 -6.72
C VAL A 42 -24.91 9.85 -6.15
N GLN A 43 -25.39 8.61 -6.09
CA GLN A 43 -24.51 7.47 -5.91
C GLN A 43 -23.52 7.53 -7.07
N THR A 44 -22.32 8.03 -6.79
CA THR A 44 -21.23 7.97 -7.74
C THR A 44 -21.00 6.50 -8.03
N GLU A 45 -21.21 6.09 -9.28
CA GLU A 45 -20.87 4.74 -9.69
C GLU A 45 -19.43 4.44 -9.26
N PRO A 46 -19.19 3.29 -8.61
CA PRO A 46 -17.85 2.95 -8.15
C PRO A 46 -16.90 2.88 -9.35
N LEU A 47 -15.90 3.76 -9.37
CA LEU A 47 -14.91 3.83 -10.45
C LEU A 47 -13.99 2.60 -10.49
N GLY A 48 -13.95 1.83 -9.41
CA GLY A 48 -13.17 0.60 -9.28
C GLY A 48 -13.74 -0.31 -8.18
N PRO A 49 -13.35 -1.59 -8.17
CA PRO A 49 -13.77 -2.54 -7.13
C PRO A 49 -13.27 -2.13 -5.75
N GLN A 50 -13.97 -2.61 -4.72
CA GLN A 50 -13.53 -2.53 -3.34
C GLN A 50 -12.59 -3.71 -3.00
N GLN A 51 -11.70 -3.51 -2.03
CA GLN A 51 -10.81 -4.54 -1.51
C GLN A 51 -10.82 -4.58 0.01
N GLU A 52 -10.50 -5.76 0.52
CA GLU A 52 -10.28 -6.02 1.93
C GLU A 52 -8.81 -5.77 2.31
N VAL A 53 -8.57 -5.30 3.52
CA VAL A 53 -7.23 -4.96 4.02
C VAL A 53 -6.27 -6.17 3.90
N TRP A 54 -6.72 -7.36 4.28
CA TRP A 54 -5.88 -8.57 4.31
C TRP A 54 -5.33 -8.97 2.92
N LYS A 55 -5.98 -8.56 1.82
CA LYS A 55 -5.49 -8.83 0.46
C LYS A 55 -4.23 -8.05 0.10
N MET A 56 -3.89 -7.02 0.87
CA MET A 56 -2.69 -6.19 0.69
C MET A 56 -1.56 -6.59 1.66
N LEU A 57 -1.83 -7.53 2.56
CA LEU A 57 -0.93 -7.97 3.61
C LEU A 57 -0.34 -9.33 3.25
N PHE A 58 0.63 -9.32 2.36
CA PHE A 58 1.39 -10.50 1.98
C PHE A 58 2.90 -10.23 2.05
N PRO A 59 3.72 -11.26 2.31
CA PRO A 59 5.17 -11.13 2.33
C PRO A 59 5.72 -10.55 1.01
N GLU A 60 6.79 -9.79 1.09
CA GLU A 60 7.55 -9.38 -0.10
C GLU A 60 8.41 -10.53 -0.62
N GLN A 61 8.85 -11.40 0.29
CA GLN A 61 9.67 -12.57 -0.03
C GLN A 61 9.42 -13.71 0.96
N ILE A 62 9.55 -14.93 0.45
CA ILE A 62 9.61 -16.17 1.22
C ILE A 62 11.01 -16.74 1.03
N VAL A 63 11.81 -16.76 2.09
CA VAL A 63 13.13 -17.40 2.07
C VAL A 63 12.98 -18.83 2.57
N LEU A 64 13.53 -19.77 1.81
CA LEU A 64 13.64 -21.17 2.16
C LEU A 64 15.07 -21.44 2.60
N HIS A 65 15.24 -21.91 3.82
CA HIS A 65 16.50 -22.37 4.39
C HIS A 65 16.57 -23.88 4.26
N MET A 66 17.54 -24.39 3.52
CA MET A 66 17.72 -25.83 3.27
C MET A 66 18.67 -26.51 4.27
N GLY A 67 19.28 -25.73 5.17
CA GLY A 67 20.44 -26.15 5.94
C GLY A 67 21.74 -26.19 5.11
N GLY A 68 22.88 -26.27 5.79
CA GLY A 68 24.20 -26.20 5.15
C GLY A 68 24.48 -24.86 4.46
N ASP A 69 23.92 -23.78 4.99
CA ASP A 69 24.00 -22.40 4.47
C ASP A 69 23.50 -22.23 3.03
N LYS A 70 22.48 -23.01 2.66
CA LYS A 70 21.84 -22.94 1.34
C LYS A 70 20.45 -22.34 1.45
N HIS A 71 20.20 -21.35 0.58
CA HIS A 71 18.96 -20.58 0.60
C HIS A 71 18.37 -20.43 -0.80
N THR A 72 17.04 -20.37 -0.87
CA THR A 72 16.29 -19.98 -2.07
C THR A 72 15.31 -18.89 -1.67
N VAL A 73 15.09 -17.90 -2.54
CA VAL A 73 14.09 -16.85 -2.32
C VAL A 73 13.00 -16.95 -3.37
N PHE A 74 11.75 -17.00 -2.90
CA PHE A 74 10.58 -16.80 -3.74
C PHE A 74 9.99 -15.42 -3.53
N PHE A 75 9.76 -14.75 -4.64
CA PHE A 75 9.00 -13.52 -4.73
C PHE A 75 7.57 -13.83 -5.20
N PRO A 76 6.61 -12.88 -5.10
CA PRO A 76 5.24 -13.13 -5.52
C PRO A 76 5.10 -13.53 -7.01
N ASP A 77 6.05 -13.21 -7.89
CA ASP A 77 6.06 -13.65 -9.29
C ASP A 77 6.36 -15.14 -9.46
N ASN A 78 6.89 -15.82 -8.45
CA ASN A 78 7.00 -17.29 -8.41
C ASN A 78 5.66 -17.92 -7.95
N THR A 79 4.56 -17.46 -8.54
CA THR A 79 3.16 -17.62 -8.08
C THR A 79 2.82 -19.03 -7.60
N THR A 80 3.17 -20.08 -8.35
CA THR A 80 2.84 -21.46 -7.98
C THR A 80 3.35 -21.87 -6.60
N TYR A 81 4.64 -21.68 -6.33
CA TYR A 81 5.25 -22.14 -5.07
C TYR A 81 5.09 -21.12 -3.94
N TYR A 82 5.17 -19.83 -4.29
CA TYR A 82 4.91 -18.74 -3.35
C TYR A 82 3.49 -18.87 -2.75
N ASP A 83 2.46 -18.99 -3.58
CA ASP A 83 1.07 -19.09 -3.12
C ASP A 83 0.81 -20.38 -2.36
N LEU A 84 1.42 -21.49 -2.78
CA LEU A 84 1.25 -22.79 -2.13
C LEU A 84 1.77 -22.74 -0.69
N ILE A 85 2.95 -22.17 -0.48
CA ILE A 85 3.54 -22.03 0.86
C ILE A 85 2.71 -21.05 1.68
N LEU A 86 2.41 -19.87 1.14
CA LEU A 86 1.65 -18.85 1.87
C LEU A 86 0.27 -19.36 2.29
N LYS A 87 -0.50 -19.97 1.39
CA LYS A 87 -1.83 -20.52 1.71
C LYS A 87 -1.77 -21.63 2.75
N LYS A 88 -0.76 -22.51 2.66
CA LYS A 88 -0.54 -23.55 3.69
C LYS A 88 -0.33 -22.92 5.07
N LEU A 89 0.52 -21.90 5.16
CA LEU A 89 0.84 -21.23 6.43
C LEU A 89 -0.35 -20.41 6.97
N GLN A 90 -1.11 -19.73 6.11
CA GLN A 90 -2.35 -19.03 6.49
C GLN A 90 -3.42 -19.98 7.05
N GLY A 91 -3.39 -21.25 6.62
CA GLY A 91 -4.28 -22.29 7.13
C GLY A 91 -3.95 -22.79 8.53
N ARG A 92 -2.71 -22.60 9.00
CA ARG A 92 -2.21 -23.10 10.30
C ARG A 92 -2.60 -22.18 11.46
N GLU A 93 -2.71 -22.78 12.64
CA GLU A 93 -2.98 -22.08 13.89
C GLU A 93 -1.70 -21.85 14.68
N PHE A 94 -1.55 -20.65 15.23
CA PHE A 94 -0.44 -20.23 16.09
C PHE A 94 -1.01 -19.75 17.42
N LYS A 95 -0.56 -20.34 18.54
CA LYS A 95 -1.18 -20.16 19.85
C LYS A 95 -0.15 -20.12 20.98
N GLY A 96 -0.54 -19.49 22.09
CA GLY A 96 0.24 -19.46 23.33
C GLY A 96 1.54 -18.71 23.12
N PHE A 97 1.43 -17.41 22.86
CA PHE A 97 2.61 -16.60 22.54
C PHE A 97 3.39 -16.22 23.79
N GLN A 98 4.71 -16.38 23.74
CA GLN A 98 5.63 -15.80 24.70
C GLN A 98 6.50 -14.74 24.04
N ARG A 99 6.81 -13.67 24.78
CA ARG A 99 7.69 -12.59 24.32
C ARG A 99 9.07 -12.75 24.92
N ASP A 100 10.07 -12.89 24.06
CA ASP A 100 11.46 -13.02 24.44
C ASP A 100 12.33 -11.93 23.78
N PRO A 101 13.49 -11.59 24.35
CA PRO A 101 14.47 -10.78 23.66
C PRO A 101 14.92 -11.46 22.36
N VAL A 102 15.21 -10.66 21.32
CA VAL A 102 15.60 -11.21 20.01
C VAL A 102 16.81 -12.16 20.09
N HIS A 103 17.72 -12.00 21.03
CA HIS A 103 18.94 -12.81 21.15
C HIS A 103 18.73 -14.16 21.88
N VAL A 104 17.49 -14.56 22.20
CA VAL A 104 17.19 -15.85 22.85
C VAL A 104 17.55 -17.06 21.97
N VAL A 105 17.65 -16.85 20.65
CA VAL A 105 18.08 -17.85 19.67
C VAL A 105 19.27 -17.30 18.87
N ASP A 106 20.25 -18.15 18.58
CA ASP A 106 21.29 -17.85 17.58
C ASP A 106 20.69 -17.98 16.17
N TRP A 107 20.19 -16.87 15.63
CA TRP A 107 19.57 -16.83 14.31
C TRP A 107 20.54 -17.12 13.17
N ASP A 108 21.84 -16.86 13.35
CA ASP A 108 22.84 -17.15 12.34
C ASP A 108 23.10 -18.65 12.26
N GLN A 109 23.10 -19.33 13.42
CA GLN A 109 23.11 -20.78 13.47
C GLN A 109 21.85 -21.37 12.81
N VAL A 110 20.65 -20.90 13.20
CA VAL A 110 19.38 -21.38 12.62
C VAL A 110 19.39 -21.23 11.11
N ARG A 111 19.79 -20.06 10.60
CA ARG A 111 19.91 -19.80 9.16
C ARG A 111 20.80 -20.80 8.46
N ARG A 112 21.99 -21.06 9.01
CA ARG A 112 23.00 -21.91 8.37
C ARG A 112 22.68 -23.39 8.49
N GLN A 113 22.05 -23.82 9.58
CA GLN A 113 21.96 -25.25 9.93
C GLN A 113 20.56 -25.82 9.77
N ASP A 114 19.54 -25.09 10.24
CA ASP A 114 18.18 -25.61 10.35
C ASP A 114 17.40 -25.44 9.03
N GLN A 115 16.49 -26.37 8.76
CA GLN A 115 15.54 -26.22 7.67
C GLN A 115 14.41 -25.29 8.10
N GLY A 116 14.01 -24.36 7.24
CA GLY A 116 12.98 -23.40 7.63
C GLY A 116 12.42 -22.55 6.50
N VAL A 117 11.32 -21.88 6.81
CA VAL A 117 10.62 -20.93 5.96
C VAL A 117 10.57 -19.60 6.69
N GLU A 118 11.10 -18.55 6.06
CA GLU A 118 11.12 -17.18 6.57
C GLU A 118 10.24 -16.30 5.68
N LEU A 119 9.10 -15.85 6.20
CA LEU A 119 8.23 -14.86 5.56
C LEU A 119 8.71 -13.47 5.94
N ARG A 120 9.01 -12.61 4.97
CA ARG A 120 9.49 -11.25 5.24
C ARG A 120 8.58 -10.23 4.58
N PHE A 121 8.12 -9.25 5.34
CA PHE A 121 7.20 -8.21 4.88
C PHE A 121 7.96 -6.97 4.41
N GLY A 122 7.42 -6.29 3.39
CA GLY A 122 8.01 -5.07 2.84
C GLY A 122 7.91 -3.86 3.79
N ARG A 123 6.99 -3.94 4.75
CA ARG A 123 6.72 -2.97 5.82
C ARG A 123 6.30 -3.72 7.08
N ALA A 124 6.56 -3.14 8.24
CA ALA A 124 6.05 -3.62 9.51
C ALA A 124 4.51 -3.74 9.48
N VAL A 125 3.99 -4.90 9.84
CA VAL A 125 2.55 -5.20 9.86
C VAL A 125 2.09 -5.25 11.32
N PRO A 126 1.18 -4.35 11.75
CA PRO A 126 0.59 -4.42 13.08
C PRO A 126 0.05 -5.82 13.37
N PHE A 127 0.31 -6.35 14.57
CA PHE A 127 -0.11 -7.69 14.95
C PHE A 127 -1.62 -7.92 14.75
N GLN A 128 -2.43 -6.90 15.07
CA GLN A 128 -3.89 -6.91 14.87
C GLN A 128 -4.32 -7.09 13.41
N LEU A 129 -3.55 -6.54 12.46
CA LEU A 129 -3.80 -6.72 11.04
C LEU A 129 -3.30 -8.08 10.56
N LEU A 130 -2.18 -8.54 11.10
CA LEU A 130 -1.61 -9.86 10.80
C LEU A 130 -2.57 -10.99 11.22
N GLN A 131 -3.33 -10.82 12.31
CA GLN A 131 -4.41 -11.72 12.75
C GLN A 131 -5.54 -11.87 11.72
N ARG A 132 -5.70 -10.94 10.77
CA ARG A 132 -6.65 -11.07 9.66
C ARG A 132 -6.13 -11.96 8.52
N VAL A 133 -4.84 -12.25 8.51
CA VAL A 133 -4.15 -13.03 7.47
C VAL A 133 -3.81 -14.44 7.96
N PHE A 134 -3.36 -14.55 9.22
CA PHE A 134 -2.96 -15.81 9.85
C PHE A 134 -3.84 -16.08 11.08
N LYS A 135 -4.10 -17.37 11.37
CA LYS A 135 -4.90 -17.76 12.55
C LYS A 135 -4.05 -17.70 13.82
N ILE A 136 -3.91 -16.50 14.35
CA ILE A 136 -3.09 -16.20 15.53
C ILE A 136 -4.02 -15.95 16.74
N GLU A 137 -3.88 -16.77 17.78
CA GLU A 137 -4.54 -16.58 19.08
C GLU A 137 -3.70 -15.66 19.99
N ASP A 138 -4.33 -15.04 20.99
CA ASP A 138 -3.77 -14.12 22.00
C ASP A 138 -3.76 -12.60 21.70
N PHE A 139 -4.17 -11.85 22.73
CA PHE A 139 -4.45 -10.40 22.76
C PHE A 139 -3.36 -9.59 23.51
N LEU A 140 -2.19 -10.16 23.79
CA LEU A 140 -1.23 -9.56 24.74
C LEU A 140 -0.28 -8.51 24.13
N PHE A 141 -0.19 -8.41 22.80
CA PHE A 141 0.83 -7.60 22.09
C PHE A 141 0.23 -6.64 21.07
N SER A 142 -0.97 -6.11 21.36
CA SER A 142 -1.80 -5.36 20.42
C SER A 142 -1.18 -4.09 19.83
N GLY A 143 -0.08 -3.57 20.40
CA GLY A 143 0.64 -2.39 19.89
C GLY A 143 1.89 -2.68 19.06
N ASP A 144 2.35 -3.94 18.99
CA ASP A 144 3.59 -4.28 18.29
C ASP A 144 3.33 -4.59 16.81
N SER A 145 4.32 -4.30 15.97
CA SER A 145 4.29 -4.60 14.53
C SER A 145 5.36 -5.62 14.16
N ILE A 146 5.05 -6.51 13.23
CA ILE A 146 5.88 -7.64 12.82
C ILE A 146 6.46 -7.38 11.43
N ASP A 147 7.76 -7.59 11.25
CA ASP A 147 8.43 -7.48 9.94
C ASP A 147 8.74 -8.86 9.31
N ARG A 148 8.76 -9.92 10.12
CA ARG A 148 9.13 -11.26 9.71
C ARG A 148 8.47 -12.34 10.56
N ILE A 149 8.15 -13.46 9.92
CA ILE A 149 7.77 -14.71 10.57
C ILE A 149 8.76 -15.78 10.15
N TRP A 150 9.33 -16.52 11.09
CA TRP A 150 10.27 -17.60 10.78
C TRP A 150 9.82 -18.89 11.46
N ILE A 151 9.61 -19.91 10.64
CA ILE A 151 9.28 -21.27 11.06
C ILE A 151 10.44 -22.17 10.69
N PHE A 152 11.01 -22.91 11.64
CA PHE A 152 12.13 -23.81 11.37
C PHE A 152 12.02 -25.10 12.17
N ALA A 153 12.59 -26.17 11.64
CA ALA A 153 12.73 -27.46 12.30
C ALA A 153 14.16 -27.60 12.82
N ARG A 154 14.28 -27.75 14.14
CA ARG A 154 15.55 -27.99 14.84
C ARG A 154 16.14 -29.34 14.45
N GLN A 155 17.37 -29.36 13.94
CA GLN A 155 18.04 -30.61 13.60
C GLN A 155 18.32 -31.51 14.81
N ASP A 156 18.55 -30.91 15.98
CA ASP A 156 18.94 -31.60 17.21
C ASP A 156 17.75 -32.17 17.99
N THR A 157 16.66 -31.40 18.12
CA THR A 157 15.47 -31.83 18.88
C THR A 157 14.35 -32.41 18.03
N GLY A 158 14.35 -32.14 16.71
CA GLY A 158 13.23 -32.50 15.84
C GLY A 158 11.95 -31.69 16.12
N GLU A 159 12.07 -30.57 16.82
CA GLU A 159 10.95 -29.68 17.14
C GLU A 159 10.80 -28.57 16.09
N VAL A 160 9.55 -28.22 15.78
CA VAL A 160 9.25 -27.05 14.94
C VAL A 160 9.03 -25.85 15.84
N ARG A 161 9.79 -24.79 15.62
CA ARG A 161 9.65 -23.51 16.33
C ARG A 161 9.19 -22.43 15.37
N THR A 162 8.33 -21.54 15.86
CA THR A 162 7.78 -20.44 15.07
C THR A 162 7.93 -19.13 15.82
N PHE A 163 8.55 -18.15 15.18
CA PHE A 163 8.81 -16.83 15.75
C PHE A 163 8.27 -15.72 14.87
N PHE A 164 7.67 -14.72 15.51
CA PHE A 164 7.25 -13.47 14.91
C PHE A 164 8.21 -12.38 15.40
N PHE A 165 8.89 -11.68 14.50
CA PHE A 165 9.92 -10.71 14.84
C PHE A 165 9.31 -9.31 14.98
N SER A 166 9.57 -8.63 16.10
CA SER A 166 9.18 -7.23 16.24
C SER A 166 9.98 -6.36 15.27
N SER A 167 9.29 -5.46 14.59
CA SER A 167 9.87 -4.53 13.61
C SER A 167 10.88 -3.55 14.21
N ASP A 168 10.87 -3.34 15.53
CA ASP A 168 11.87 -2.54 16.24
C ASP A 168 13.16 -3.33 16.56
N GLY A 169 13.20 -4.63 16.23
CA GLY A 169 14.34 -5.52 16.43
C GLY A 169 14.64 -5.88 17.88
N ARG A 170 13.79 -5.52 18.84
CA ARG A 170 14.04 -5.78 20.27
C ARG A 170 13.57 -7.16 20.73
N TYR A 171 12.45 -7.62 20.18
CA TYR A 171 11.73 -8.79 20.68
C TYR A 171 11.39 -9.78 19.58
N VAL A 172 11.16 -11.01 20.00
CA VAL A 172 10.51 -12.05 19.19
C VAL A 172 9.35 -12.62 19.99
N TYR A 173 8.29 -13.00 19.29
CA TYR A 173 7.14 -13.68 19.87
C TYR A 173 7.15 -15.12 19.39
N GLU A 174 7.43 -16.05 20.30
CA GLU A 174 7.41 -17.48 19.99
C GLU A 174 5.99 -18.03 20.18
N SER A 175 5.49 -18.73 19.16
CA SER A 175 4.26 -19.50 19.26
C SER A 175 4.57 -20.86 19.87
N LEU A 176 4.16 -21.10 21.13
CA LEU A 176 4.40 -22.37 21.84
C LEU A 176 3.60 -23.54 21.26
N ARG A 177 2.51 -23.26 20.53
CA ARG A 177 1.69 -24.27 19.86
C ARG A 177 1.41 -23.83 18.43
N ALA A 178 2.16 -24.38 17.49
CA ALA A 178 1.92 -24.24 16.06
C ALA A 178 1.42 -25.57 15.47
N ASP A 179 0.39 -25.53 14.63
CA ASP A 179 -0.09 -26.70 13.88
C ASP A 179 0.87 -27.03 12.71
N MET A 180 2.12 -27.38 13.02
CA MET A 180 3.16 -27.65 12.04
C MET A 180 4.08 -28.79 12.46
N THR A 181 4.38 -29.66 11.50
CA THR A 181 5.31 -30.79 11.68
C THR A 181 6.63 -30.53 10.95
N VAL A 182 7.68 -31.29 11.31
CA VAL A 182 8.96 -31.28 10.58
C VAL A 182 8.75 -31.63 9.10
N GLY A 183 7.82 -32.54 8.80
CA GLY A 183 7.45 -32.91 7.43
C GLY A 183 6.83 -31.76 6.64
N ASP A 184 6.03 -30.90 7.28
CA ASP A 184 5.49 -29.69 6.66
C ASP A 184 6.60 -28.71 6.27
N VAL A 185 7.56 -28.48 7.19
CA VAL A 185 8.72 -27.63 6.93
C VAL A 185 9.57 -28.19 5.79
N ALA A 186 9.91 -29.48 5.86
CA ALA A 186 10.69 -30.16 4.82
C ALA A 186 10.00 -30.11 3.45
N THR A 187 8.67 -30.25 3.40
CA THR A 187 7.90 -30.12 2.15
C THR A 187 8.01 -28.72 1.56
N ASN A 188 7.88 -27.68 2.39
CA ASN A 188 7.98 -26.30 1.92
C ASN A 188 9.38 -25.98 1.41
N VAL A 189 10.41 -26.39 2.16
CA VAL A 189 11.83 -26.24 1.79
C VAL A 189 12.15 -27.00 0.50
N GLY A 190 11.57 -28.19 0.31
CA GLY A 190 11.73 -29.01 -0.88
C GLY A 190 11.32 -28.32 -2.18
N PHE A 191 10.38 -27.36 -2.13
CA PHE A 191 10.02 -26.56 -3.31
C PHE A 191 11.19 -25.73 -3.85
N GLY A 192 12.13 -25.31 -2.99
CA GLY A 192 13.27 -24.48 -3.33
C GLY A 192 14.53 -25.23 -3.76
N GLN A 193 14.57 -26.56 -3.62
CA GLN A 193 15.82 -27.36 -3.74
C GLN A 193 16.49 -27.27 -5.12
N TYR A 194 15.70 -27.10 -6.19
CA TYR A 194 16.19 -27.05 -7.57
C TYR A 194 16.12 -25.65 -8.20
N TRP A 195 15.81 -24.63 -7.38
CA TRP A 195 15.69 -23.25 -7.83
C TRP A 195 17.02 -22.50 -7.75
N THR A 196 17.02 -21.25 -8.23
CA THR A 196 18.20 -20.38 -8.17
C THR A 196 18.67 -20.25 -6.71
N PRO A 197 19.91 -20.64 -6.41
CA PRO A 197 20.46 -20.46 -5.06
C PRO A 197 20.70 -18.98 -4.78
N TYR A 198 20.50 -18.61 -3.53
CA TYR A 198 20.77 -17.28 -2.98
C TYR A 198 21.80 -17.39 -1.86
N GLN A 199 22.64 -16.37 -1.77
CA GLN A 199 23.63 -16.23 -0.72
C GLN A 199 23.36 -14.95 0.08
N THR A 200 23.64 -15.01 1.37
CA THR A 200 23.57 -13.88 2.30
C THR A 200 24.82 -13.84 3.17
N THR A 201 25.27 -12.63 3.54
CA THR A 201 26.41 -12.44 4.45
C THR A 201 25.99 -11.97 5.83
N ASP A 202 24.80 -11.39 5.95
CA ASP A 202 24.29 -10.72 7.14
C ASP A 202 22.90 -11.25 7.56
N GLY A 203 22.35 -12.22 6.83
CA GLY A 203 21.00 -12.73 7.03
C GLY A 203 19.89 -11.75 6.66
N GLN A 204 20.24 -10.55 6.19
CA GLN A 204 19.31 -9.49 5.83
C GLN A 204 19.13 -9.40 4.32
N LEU A 205 20.22 -9.45 3.56
CA LEU A 205 20.17 -9.38 2.10
C LEU A 205 20.47 -10.73 1.47
N TYR A 206 19.54 -11.24 0.67
CA TYR A 206 19.72 -12.45 -0.14
C TYR A 206 19.94 -12.04 -1.58
N VAL A 207 21.06 -12.47 -2.16
CA VAL A 207 21.44 -12.14 -3.54
C VAL A 207 21.49 -13.45 -4.36
N PRO A 208 20.84 -13.51 -5.52
CA PRO A 208 20.85 -14.71 -6.35
C PRO A 208 22.25 -14.95 -6.92
N GLU A 209 22.73 -16.19 -6.91
CA GLU A 209 24.05 -16.54 -7.47
C GLU A 209 24.04 -16.59 -9.00
N LYS A 210 22.86 -16.81 -9.61
CA LYS A 210 22.68 -16.94 -11.06
C LYS A 210 21.79 -15.81 -11.60
N PRO A 211 21.89 -15.48 -12.90
CA PRO A 211 21.00 -14.51 -13.53
C PRO A 211 19.52 -14.88 -13.34
N TYR A 212 18.67 -13.88 -13.15
CA TYR A 212 17.23 -14.04 -12.96
C TYR A 212 16.50 -13.81 -14.28
N SER A 213 15.93 -14.88 -14.84
CA SER A 213 15.36 -14.89 -16.20
C SER A 213 13.86 -15.22 -16.24
N TRP A 214 13.15 -14.99 -15.13
CA TRP A 214 11.74 -15.34 -14.99
C TRP A 214 10.78 -14.23 -15.43
N LEU A 215 11.31 -13.02 -15.72
CA LEU A 215 10.51 -11.86 -16.10
C LEU A 215 10.62 -11.53 -17.58
N ASN A 216 9.51 -11.00 -18.10
CA ASN A 216 9.40 -10.52 -19.46
C ASN A 216 9.25 -9.01 -19.46
N GLU A 217 9.94 -8.33 -20.37
CA GLU A 217 9.47 -7.00 -20.79
C GLU A 217 8.16 -7.16 -21.55
N MET A 218 7.22 -6.26 -21.31
CA MET A 218 5.92 -6.31 -21.98
C MET A 218 5.33 -4.93 -22.17
N GLN A 219 4.37 -4.84 -23.09
CA GLN A 219 3.61 -3.63 -23.37
C GLN A 219 2.16 -3.81 -22.94
N VAL A 220 1.63 -2.82 -22.24
CA VAL A 220 0.28 -2.86 -21.67
C VAL A 220 -0.47 -1.61 -22.14
N PRO A 221 -1.66 -1.75 -22.75
CA PRO A 221 -2.51 -0.61 -23.06
C PRO A 221 -2.90 0.16 -21.80
N VAL A 222 -2.93 1.47 -21.89
CA VAL A 222 -3.28 2.35 -20.78
C VAL A 222 -4.59 3.08 -21.09
N THR A 223 -5.52 3.04 -20.15
CA THR A 223 -6.68 3.94 -20.10
C THR A 223 -6.52 4.94 -18.96
N ARG A 224 -7.46 5.88 -18.82
CA ARG A 224 -7.32 6.97 -17.83
C ARG A 224 -8.65 7.37 -17.23
N TYR A 225 -8.68 7.61 -15.93
CA TYR A 225 -9.76 8.36 -15.29
C TYR A 225 -9.71 9.83 -15.67
N THR A 226 -10.86 10.44 -15.96
CA THR A 226 -10.92 11.90 -16.12
C THR A 226 -10.83 12.59 -14.76
N SER A 227 -10.38 13.83 -14.77
CA SER A 227 -10.33 14.66 -13.57
C SER A 227 -11.74 14.91 -13.00
N GLU A 228 -12.77 15.01 -13.84
CA GLU A 228 -14.16 15.16 -13.43
C GLU A 228 -14.70 13.90 -12.75
N GLN A 229 -14.29 12.70 -13.20
CA GLN A 229 -14.64 11.45 -12.52
C GLN A 229 -14.09 11.45 -11.09
N MET A 230 -12.82 11.85 -10.92
CA MET A 230 -12.21 11.93 -9.60
C MET A 230 -12.80 13.05 -8.75
N GLN A 231 -13.09 14.21 -9.33
CA GLN A 231 -13.76 15.31 -8.65
C GLN A 231 -15.12 14.85 -8.09
N ARG A 232 -15.92 14.17 -8.91
CA ARG A 232 -17.22 13.63 -8.47
C ARG A 232 -17.08 12.61 -7.35
N SER A 233 -16.04 11.79 -7.42
CA SER A 233 -15.79 10.76 -6.40
C SER A 233 -15.26 11.34 -5.08
N LEU A 234 -14.44 12.39 -5.11
CA LEU A 234 -13.74 12.91 -3.93
C LEU A 234 -14.46 14.04 -3.19
N PHE A 235 -15.28 14.82 -3.89
CA PHE A 235 -16.02 15.93 -3.28
C PHE A 235 -17.43 15.50 -2.94
N PHE A 236 -17.86 15.84 -1.72
CA PHE A 236 -19.23 15.59 -1.27
C PHE A 236 -20.28 16.26 -2.17
N ASP A 237 -20.01 17.49 -2.60
CA ASP A 237 -20.82 18.20 -3.60
C ASP A 237 -19.90 18.76 -4.69
N PRO A 238 -19.81 18.12 -5.85
CA PRO A 238 -18.98 18.60 -6.96
C PRO A 238 -19.47 19.93 -7.54
N GLY A 239 -20.76 20.26 -7.39
CA GLY A 239 -21.39 21.45 -7.97
C GLY A 239 -20.94 22.77 -7.33
N ILE A 240 -20.44 22.72 -6.09
CA ILE A 240 -19.91 23.89 -5.39
C ILE A 240 -18.40 24.10 -5.59
N THR A 241 -17.73 23.16 -6.25
CA THR A 241 -16.29 23.27 -6.49
C THR A 241 -15.99 24.30 -7.58
N ARG A 242 -14.93 25.07 -7.39
CA ARG A 242 -14.36 25.97 -8.40
C ARG A 242 -13.32 25.20 -9.21
N SER A 243 -13.37 25.33 -10.52
CA SER A 243 -12.35 24.78 -11.43
C SER A 243 -11.40 25.87 -11.89
N ILE A 244 -10.10 25.61 -11.78
CA ILE A 244 -9.01 26.48 -12.24
C ILE A 244 -8.16 25.66 -13.21
N GLN A 245 -8.00 26.17 -14.44
CA GLN A 245 -7.09 25.59 -15.41
C GLN A 245 -5.88 26.50 -15.59
N GLU A 246 -4.69 25.99 -15.28
CA GLU A 246 -3.45 26.73 -15.47
C GLU A 246 -3.04 26.68 -16.96
N ARG A 247 -3.06 27.84 -17.62
CA ARG A 247 -2.81 27.95 -19.08
C ARG A 247 -1.41 27.53 -19.53
N LYS A 248 -0.42 27.51 -18.62
CA LYS A 248 0.98 27.20 -18.95
C LYS A 248 1.31 25.71 -18.86
N ASP A 249 0.83 25.04 -17.82
CA ASP A 249 1.23 23.66 -17.50
C ASP A 249 0.11 22.63 -17.74
N GLY A 250 -1.11 23.09 -18.04
CA GLY A 250 -2.26 22.21 -18.27
C GLY A 250 -2.80 21.56 -16.98
N ASN A 251 -2.34 22.01 -15.82
CA ASN A 251 -2.82 21.53 -14.52
C ASN A 251 -4.29 21.91 -14.35
N GLN A 252 -5.06 20.97 -13.80
CA GLN A 252 -6.45 21.17 -13.45
C GLN A 252 -6.61 21.12 -11.93
N ILE A 253 -7.21 22.16 -11.37
CA ILE A 253 -7.42 22.30 -9.93
C ILE A 253 -8.92 22.43 -9.67
N TYR A 254 -9.42 21.65 -8.73
CA TYR A 254 -10.78 21.75 -8.20
C TYR A 254 -10.71 22.04 -6.71
N THR A 255 -11.52 22.98 -6.21
CA THR A 255 -11.55 23.28 -4.78
C THR A 255 -12.90 23.80 -4.31
N ASP A 256 -13.31 23.42 -3.10
CA ASP A 256 -14.47 23.98 -2.39
C ASP A 256 -14.05 25.01 -1.30
N GLY A 257 -12.77 25.38 -1.25
CA GLY A 257 -12.18 26.28 -0.26
C GLY A 257 -11.57 25.57 0.96
N LYS A 258 -11.96 24.33 1.26
CA LYS A 258 -11.36 23.50 2.33
C LYS A 258 -10.53 22.34 1.75
N ARG A 259 -11.04 21.75 0.67
CA ARG A 259 -10.45 20.63 -0.05
C ARG A 259 -9.92 21.08 -1.39
N GLY A 260 -8.82 20.47 -1.82
CA GLY A 260 -8.19 20.73 -3.10
C GLY A 260 -7.90 19.42 -3.82
N LEU A 261 -8.26 19.35 -5.09
CA LEU A 261 -7.87 18.30 -6.02
C LEU A 261 -7.02 18.92 -7.11
N LYS A 262 -5.79 18.46 -7.25
CA LYS A 262 -4.84 18.89 -8.27
C LYS A 262 -4.53 17.70 -9.18
N VAL A 263 -4.58 17.92 -10.48
CA VAL A 263 -4.16 16.94 -11.49
C VAL A 263 -2.96 17.50 -12.24
N GLU A 264 -1.86 16.76 -12.21
CA GLU A 264 -0.53 17.14 -12.73
C GLU A 264 0.01 16.07 -13.69
N GLN A 265 1.29 16.22 -14.09
CA GLN A 265 2.00 15.29 -14.98
C GLN A 265 1.22 15.02 -16.27
N ALA A 266 0.81 16.10 -16.96
CA ALA A 266 -0.02 16.03 -18.16
C ALA A 266 -1.30 15.18 -17.97
N GLY A 267 -1.93 15.31 -16.79
CA GLY A 267 -3.19 14.64 -16.48
C GLY A 267 -3.06 13.21 -15.97
N SER A 268 -1.86 12.75 -15.57
CA SER A 268 -1.62 11.36 -15.18
C SER A 268 -1.53 11.14 -13.67
N TRP A 269 -1.23 12.17 -12.89
CA TRP A 269 -1.09 12.08 -11.44
C TRP A 269 -2.09 13.00 -10.75
N MET A 270 -2.74 12.50 -9.72
CA MET A 270 -3.74 13.22 -8.95
C MET A 270 -3.34 13.31 -7.48
N SER A 271 -3.53 14.49 -6.91
CA SER A 271 -3.28 14.82 -5.51
C SER A 271 -4.51 15.51 -4.92
N TYR A 272 -5.14 14.88 -3.94
CA TYR A 272 -6.25 15.41 -3.15
C TYR A 272 -5.75 15.81 -1.76
N THR A 273 -6.27 16.91 -1.23
CA THR A 273 -5.95 17.43 0.11
C THR A 273 -7.21 17.91 0.82
N ASP A 274 -7.30 17.67 2.12
CA ASP A 274 -8.32 18.23 3.01
C ASP A 274 -7.63 18.99 4.14
N SER A 275 -7.88 20.29 4.22
CA SER A 275 -7.34 21.17 5.27
C SER A 275 -8.11 20.95 6.57
N ALA A 276 -7.89 19.80 7.23
CA ALA A 276 -8.24 19.63 8.63
C ALA A 276 -7.15 20.27 9.51
N ALA A 277 -7.55 20.91 10.61
CA ALA A 277 -6.59 21.48 11.55
C ALA A 277 -5.79 20.34 12.23
N PRO A 278 -4.45 20.45 12.34
CA PRO A 278 -3.67 19.43 13.00
C PRO A 278 -4.01 19.36 14.50
N THR A 279 -4.22 18.15 15.00
CA THR A 279 -4.41 17.81 16.42
C THR A 279 -3.22 16.99 16.94
N GLU A 280 -2.86 17.19 18.21
CA GLU A 280 -1.64 16.62 18.86
C GLU A 280 -1.76 15.14 19.28
N ALA A 281 -2.77 14.39 18.83
CA ALA A 281 -2.97 13.02 19.28
C ALA A 281 -2.09 12.01 18.52
N LYS A 282 -1.77 10.88 19.19
CA LYS A 282 -0.98 9.79 18.62
C LYS A 282 -1.75 9.04 17.52
N ASN A 283 -1.10 8.81 16.38
CA ASN A 283 -1.61 7.95 15.30
C ASN A 283 -1.39 6.46 15.64
N ASP A 284 -2.37 5.63 15.30
CA ASP A 284 -2.26 4.16 15.34
C ASP A 284 -2.16 3.61 13.90
N LEU A 285 -1.15 2.78 13.64
CA LEU A 285 -0.88 2.25 12.30
C LEU A 285 -1.99 1.32 11.81
N ALA A 286 -2.56 0.48 12.69
CA ALA A 286 -3.58 -0.47 12.29
C ALA A 286 -4.87 0.24 11.87
N ASP A 287 -5.31 1.21 12.68
CA ASP A 287 -6.48 2.04 12.39
C ASP A 287 -6.28 2.86 11.12
N ASN A 288 -5.10 3.47 10.95
CA ASN A 288 -4.79 4.26 9.76
C ASN A 288 -4.77 3.42 8.48
N VAL A 289 -4.25 2.19 8.51
CA VAL A 289 -4.30 1.28 7.35
C VAL A 289 -5.75 0.92 7.01
N VAL A 290 -6.58 0.59 8.01
CA VAL A 290 -8.00 0.26 7.78
C VAL A 290 -8.74 1.44 7.17
N ALA A 291 -8.57 2.63 7.75
CA ALA A 291 -9.19 3.86 7.26
C ALA A 291 -8.71 4.23 5.83
N ALA A 292 -7.43 4.05 5.53
CA ALA A 292 -6.88 4.27 4.19
C ALA A 292 -7.53 3.35 3.15
N VAL A 293 -7.71 2.07 3.47
CA VAL A 293 -8.37 1.11 2.56
C VAL A 293 -9.85 1.47 2.35
N GLN A 294 -10.55 1.84 3.41
CA GLN A 294 -11.95 2.29 3.31
C GLN A 294 -12.08 3.55 2.45
N PHE A 295 -11.16 4.51 2.62
CA PHE A 295 -11.14 5.72 1.80
C PHE A 295 -10.93 5.39 0.32
N VAL A 296 -9.95 4.56 -0.03
CA VAL A 296 -9.74 4.15 -1.44
C VAL A 296 -10.97 3.41 -1.98
N ASN A 297 -11.59 2.53 -1.19
CA ASN A 297 -12.83 1.81 -1.57
C ASN A 297 -13.98 2.75 -1.92
N GLN A 298 -14.08 3.89 -1.23
CA GLN A 298 -15.12 4.90 -1.45
C GLN A 298 -14.74 5.90 -2.56
N HIS A 299 -13.43 6.12 -2.78
CA HIS A 299 -12.91 7.19 -3.62
C HIS A 299 -12.01 6.68 -4.76
N GLY A 300 -12.63 5.98 -5.71
CA GLY A 300 -11.98 5.55 -6.95
C GLY A 300 -11.70 4.05 -7.03
N GLY A 301 -11.71 3.34 -5.91
CA GLY A 301 -11.47 1.91 -5.84
C GLY A 301 -10.07 1.48 -6.31
N TRP A 302 -9.92 0.18 -6.46
CA TRP A 302 -8.64 -0.47 -6.77
C TRP A 302 -8.58 -0.92 -8.24
N ASN A 303 -7.51 -0.60 -8.94
CA ASN A 303 -7.30 -0.92 -10.36
C ASN A 303 -6.22 -2.00 -10.58
N GLY A 304 -6.12 -2.96 -9.66
CA GLY A 304 -5.13 -4.04 -9.73
C GLY A 304 -4.80 -4.63 -8.37
N LEU A 305 -3.70 -5.38 -8.33
CA LEU A 305 -3.13 -5.92 -7.09
C LEU A 305 -2.27 -4.84 -6.41
N TYR A 306 -2.42 -4.71 -5.10
CA TYR A 306 -1.68 -3.77 -4.27
C TYR A 306 -1.17 -4.47 -3.01
N SER A 307 0.02 -4.09 -2.55
CA SER A 307 0.55 -4.48 -1.24
C SER A 307 0.76 -3.26 -0.35
N LEU A 308 0.74 -3.45 0.97
CA LEU A 308 1.15 -2.41 1.91
C LEU A 308 2.67 -2.20 1.80
N GLY A 309 3.08 -1.00 1.37
CA GLY A 309 4.47 -0.64 1.14
C GLY A 309 5.02 0.35 2.18
N GLN A 310 6.35 0.36 2.31
CA GLN A 310 7.08 1.35 3.09
C GLN A 310 7.19 2.67 2.30
N PRO A 311 6.74 3.82 2.84
CA PRO A 311 6.98 5.11 2.23
C PRO A 311 8.47 5.49 2.30
N PRO A 312 8.99 6.24 1.31
CA PRO A 312 10.38 6.67 1.23
C PRO A 312 10.57 7.94 2.06
N ASP A 313 10.28 7.84 3.36
CA ASP A 313 10.44 8.92 4.30
C ASP A 313 10.72 8.34 5.70
N PRO A 314 11.92 8.56 6.27
CA PRO A 314 12.26 8.08 7.60
C PRO A 314 11.49 8.81 8.72
N GLU A 315 10.91 9.98 8.45
CA GLU A 315 10.04 10.73 9.38
C GLU A 315 8.56 10.44 9.19
N ALA A 316 8.20 9.67 8.15
CA ALA A 316 6.83 9.21 7.96
C ALA A 316 6.44 8.30 9.13
N ASN A 317 5.75 8.91 10.09
CA ASN A 317 5.09 8.21 11.17
C ASN A 317 3.94 7.34 10.63
N ASP A 318 3.20 6.73 11.55
CA ASP A 318 2.06 5.85 11.25
C ASP A 318 0.90 6.53 10.46
N SER A 319 1.01 7.82 10.10
CA SER A 319 0.06 8.55 9.23
C SER A 319 0.18 8.23 7.75
N VAL A 320 1.36 7.88 7.24
CA VAL A 320 1.57 7.74 5.78
C VAL A 320 1.43 6.28 5.38
N ILE A 321 0.33 5.97 4.71
CA ILE A 321 -0.01 4.65 4.22
C ILE A 321 0.23 4.61 2.72
N ARG A 322 1.15 3.75 2.28
CA ARG A 322 1.49 3.56 0.88
C ARG A 322 1.01 2.19 0.42
N PHE A 323 0.29 2.16 -0.69
CA PHE A 323 -0.11 0.94 -1.39
C PHE A 323 0.69 0.82 -2.67
N GLN A 324 1.59 -0.15 -2.74
CA GLN A 324 2.45 -0.43 -3.87
C GLN A 324 1.68 -1.27 -4.91
N GLN A 325 1.58 -0.81 -6.15
CA GLN A 325 0.90 -1.52 -7.23
C GLN A 325 1.76 -2.68 -7.75
N TYR A 326 1.11 -3.78 -8.12
CA TYR A 326 1.70 -4.96 -8.74
C TYR A 326 1.06 -5.21 -10.11
N TYR A 327 1.87 -5.63 -11.07
CA TYR A 327 1.40 -6.15 -12.35
C TYR A 327 1.97 -7.55 -12.55
N ASP A 328 1.10 -8.53 -12.77
CA ASP A 328 1.49 -9.95 -12.85
C ASP A 328 2.37 -10.38 -11.67
N HIS A 329 1.98 -9.98 -10.46
CA HIS A 329 2.66 -10.28 -9.19
C HIS A 329 4.07 -9.69 -9.04
N VAL A 330 4.47 -8.75 -9.90
CA VAL A 330 5.73 -8.00 -9.77
C VAL A 330 5.42 -6.55 -9.40
N PRO A 331 6.09 -5.95 -8.39
CA PRO A 331 5.84 -4.56 -8.01
C PRO A 331 6.25 -3.59 -9.12
N ILE A 332 5.49 -2.52 -9.30
CA ILE A 332 5.79 -1.45 -10.25
C ILE A 332 6.41 -0.27 -9.52
N ILE A 333 7.69 -0.02 -9.73
CA ILE A 333 8.36 1.10 -9.06
C ILE A 333 8.29 2.37 -9.91
N SER A 334 8.03 3.49 -9.23
CA SER A 334 7.99 4.80 -9.88
C SER A 334 9.33 5.14 -10.55
N GLY A 335 9.26 5.69 -11.77
CA GLY A 335 10.44 6.16 -12.49
C GLY A 335 10.80 7.60 -12.14
N SER A 336 12.01 8.04 -12.49
CA SER A 336 12.44 9.44 -12.30
C SER A 336 11.70 10.44 -13.21
N ARG A 337 11.08 9.95 -14.29
CA ARG A 337 10.40 10.78 -15.30
C ARG A 337 8.89 10.89 -15.10
N MET A 338 8.29 9.99 -14.33
CA MET A 338 6.84 9.87 -14.17
C MET A 338 6.54 9.17 -12.85
N THR A 339 5.62 9.75 -12.07
CA THR A 339 5.13 9.14 -10.85
C THR A 339 4.09 8.09 -11.22
N PHE A 340 4.34 6.83 -10.85
CA PHE A 340 3.42 5.72 -11.14
C PHE A 340 3.67 4.55 -10.20
N GLY A 341 2.70 3.65 -10.11
CA GLY A 341 2.88 2.36 -9.43
C GLY A 341 2.62 2.38 -7.94
N TYR A 342 2.03 3.45 -7.38
CA TYR A 342 1.56 3.44 -6.00
C TYR A 342 0.33 4.34 -5.81
N MET A 343 -0.38 4.10 -4.71
CA MET A 343 -1.28 5.06 -4.08
C MET A 343 -0.72 5.44 -2.72
N GLN A 344 -0.91 6.68 -2.30
CA GLN A 344 -0.49 7.14 -0.97
C GLN A 344 -1.61 7.90 -0.29
N VAL A 345 -1.92 7.51 0.94
CA VAL A 345 -2.92 8.15 1.79
C VAL A 345 -2.21 8.65 3.04
N THR A 346 -2.41 9.91 3.39
CA THR A 346 -1.93 10.47 4.66
C THR A 346 -3.14 10.67 5.55
N LEU A 347 -3.02 10.20 6.80
CA LEU A 347 -4.11 10.22 7.77
C LEU A 347 -3.70 10.96 9.05
N GLN A 348 -4.68 11.59 9.66
CA GLN A 348 -4.59 12.13 11.00
C GLN A 348 -5.79 11.63 11.80
N GLN A 349 -5.54 10.84 12.85
CA GLN A 349 -6.59 10.21 13.66
C GLN A 349 -7.61 9.43 12.80
N GLY A 350 -7.15 8.64 11.84
CA GLY A 350 -8.02 7.89 10.92
C GLY A 350 -8.78 8.74 9.88
N SER A 351 -8.62 10.07 9.88
CA SER A 351 -9.19 10.95 8.86
C SER A 351 -8.17 11.26 7.77
N VAL A 352 -8.55 11.12 6.49
CA VAL A 352 -7.66 11.36 5.36
C VAL A 352 -7.43 12.86 5.13
N THR A 353 -6.17 13.27 5.18
CA THR A 353 -5.73 14.66 4.92
C THR A 353 -5.11 14.81 3.53
N SER A 354 -4.51 13.74 2.99
CA SER A 354 -3.99 13.71 1.62
C SER A 354 -4.24 12.36 0.97
N TYR A 355 -4.54 12.37 -0.32
CA TYR A 355 -4.63 11.18 -1.14
C TYR A 355 -4.02 11.41 -2.51
N GLU A 356 -3.05 10.58 -2.88
CA GLU A 356 -2.37 10.63 -4.16
C GLU A 356 -2.51 9.31 -4.90
N ARG A 357 -2.82 9.39 -6.21
CA ARG A 357 -2.85 8.22 -7.09
C ARG A 357 -2.59 8.59 -8.54
N SER A 358 -2.17 7.58 -9.30
CA SER A 358 -2.21 7.64 -10.77
C SER A 358 -3.65 7.61 -11.27
N LEU A 359 -3.93 8.43 -12.29
CA LEU A 359 -5.14 8.36 -13.11
C LEU A 359 -5.00 7.37 -14.28
N LEU A 360 -3.77 6.97 -14.61
CA LEU A 360 -3.51 5.94 -15.61
C LEU A 360 -3.86 4.56 -15.06
N LEU A 361 -4.54 3.76 -15.88
CA LEU A 361 -4.99 2.40 -15.57
C LEU A 361 -4.35 1.44 -16.56
N LEU A 362 -3.71 0.40 -16.05
CA LEU A 362 -3.14 -0.67 -16.88
C LEU A 362 -4.26 -1.63 -17.28
N GLY A 363 -4.30 -2.01 -18.56
CA GLY A 363 -5.17 -3.08 -19.02
C GLY A 363 -4.68 -4.47 -18.59
N ASP A 364 -5.60 -5.44 -18.60
CA ASP A 364 -5.31 -6.81 -18.17
C ASP A 364 -4.48 -7.63 -19.18
N LYS A 365 -4.43 -7.17 -20.45
CA LYS A 365 -3.77 -7.89 -21.55
C LYS A 365 -2.45 -7.23 -21.92
N ALA A 366 -1.36 -7.86 -21.50
CA ALA A 366 -0.01 -7.55 -21.97
C ALA A 366 0.27 -8.15 -23.34
N VAL A 367 0.94 -7.40 -24.21
CA VAL A 367 1.38 -7.78 -25.55
C VAL A 367 2.90 -7.61 -25.69
N ASN A 368 3.46 -8.07 -26.81
CA ASN A 368 4.88 -7.91 -27.15
C ASN A 368 5.85 -8.37 -26.04
N LYS A 369 5.55 -9.52 -25.42
CA LYS A 369 6.37 -10.10 -24.36
C LYS A 369 7.75 -10.49 -24.90
N LYS A 370 8.81 -10.02 -24.25
CA LYS A 370 10.20 -10.32 -24.59
C LYS A 370 10.93 -10.83 -23.37
N ASN A 371 11.61 -11.96 -23.51
CA ASN A 371 12.43 -12.53 -22.45
C ASN A 371 13.56 -11.57 -22.08
N ARG A 372 13.73 -11.34 -20.78
CA ARG A 372 14.73 -10.46 -20.22
C ARG A 372 15.51 -11.19 -19.14
N VAL A 373 16.76 -10.80 -18.96
CA VAL A 373 17.66 -11.38 -17.95
C VAL A 373 18.16 -10.27 -17.06
N LEU A 374 17.96 -10.43 -15.76
CA LEU A 374 18.57 -9.60 -14.74
C LEU A 374 19.88 -10.24 -14.25
N PRO A 375 20.92 -9.44 -13.96
CA PRO A 375 22.20 -9.97 -13.51
C PRO A 375 22.06 -10.67 -12.15
N GLY A 376 22.95 -11.61 -11.87
CA GLY A 376 23.10 -12.27 -10.56
C GLY A 376 24.57 -12.30 -10.14
N GLY A 377 24.86 -12.99 -9.06
CA GLY A 377 26.21 -13.21 -8.57
C GLY A 377 26.97 -11.91 -8.29
N GLU A 378 28.27 -11.93 -8.58
CA GLU A 378 29.17 -10.83 -8.21
C GLU A 378 28.90 -9.52 -8.96
N GLN A 379 28.40 -9.62 -10.20
CA GLN A 379 27.97 -8.45 -10.96
C GLN A 379 26.86 -7.69 -10.23
N LEU A 380 25.86 -8.41 -9.73
CA LEU A 380 24.75 -7.80 -8.99
C LEU A 380 25.22 -7.25 -7.63
N ARG A 381 26.06 -7.98 -6.89
CA ARG A 381 26.64 -7.50 -5.63
C ARG A 381 27.39 -6.17 -5.80
N SER A 382 28.21 -6.07 -6.84
CA SER A 382 28.94 -4.85 -7.19
C SER A 382 28.01 -3.68 -7.56
N LEU A 383 26.87 -3.96 -8.21
CA LEU A 383 25.87 -2.94 -8.53
C LEU A 383 25.12 -2.46 -7.29
N ILE A 384 24.76 -3.38 -6.38
CA ILE A 384 24.10 -3.05 -5.10
C ILE A 384 25.02 -2.17 -4.26
N TYR A 385 26.28 -2.57 -4.07
CA TYR A 385 27.25 -1.81 -3.28
C TYR A 385 27.39 -0.36 -3.78
N ARG A 386 27.54 -0.18 -5.10
CA ARG A 386 27.64 1.16 -5.71
C ARG A 386 26.36 1.98 -5.58
N SER A 387 25.20 1.34 -5.66
CA SER A 387 23.90 2.04 -5.61
C SER A 387 23.48 2.42 -4.19
N ALA A 388 23.86 1.60 -3.21
CA ALA A 388 23.57 1.82 -1.80
C ALA A 388 24.30 3.03 -1.22
N LEU A 389 25.48 3.39 -1.77
CA LEU A 389 26.30 4.53 -1.30
C LEU A 389 26.54 4.50 0.22
N GLY A 390 26.83 3.32 0.75
CA GLY A 390 27.06 3.10 2.19
C GLY A 390 25.80 3.02 3.05
N SER A 391 24.60 3.24 2.49
CA SER A 391 23.34 3.02 3.20
C SER A 391 23.08 1.54 3.42
N ARG A 392 22.45 1.18 4.55
CA ARG A 392 22.01 -0.18 4.83
C ARG A 392 20.90 -0.60 3.85
N VAL A 393 21.10 -1.74 3.20
CA VAL A 393 20.12 -2.33 2.27
C VAL A 393 19.23 -3.31 3.04
N MET A 394 17.93 -3.10 2.99
CA MET A 394 16.94 -3.90 3.72
C MET A 394 16.35 -5.02 2.86
N ALA A 395 16.25 -4.80 1.54
CA ALA A 395 15.71 -5.79 0.61
C ALA A 395 16.27 -5.60 -0.80
N LEU A 396 16.32 -6.71 -1.54
CA LEU A 396 16.56 -6.80 -2.98
C LEU A 396 15.38 -7.56 -3.59
N TYR A 397 14.71 -7.00 -4.58
CA TYR A 397 13.57 -7.63 -5.23
C TYR A 397 13.46 -7.22 -6.71
N PRO A 398 12.91 -8.10 -7.58
CA PRO A 398 12.66 -7.74 -8.95
C PRO A 398 11.42 -6.83 -9.03
N ALA A 399 11.43 -5.89 -9.97
CA ALA A 399 10.32 -4.97 -10.18
C ALA A 399 10.16 -4.61 -11.67
N TYR A 400 9.03 -3.96 -12.00
CA TYR A 400 8.86 -3.29 -13.28
C TYR A 400 9.11 -1.79 -13.15
N ARG A 401 9.91 -1.26 -14.07
CA ARG A 401 10.01 0.19 -14.31
C ARG A 401 9.08 0.57 -15.47
N PRO A 402 8.10 1.47 -15.26
CA PRO A 402 7.15 1.88 -16.28
C PRO A 402 7.74 2.94 -17.21
N LEU A 403 7.52 2.78 -18.51
CA LEU A 403 7.84 3.77 -19.54
C LEU A 403 6.60 3.99 -20.42
N LEU A 404 5.99 5.16 -20.31
CA LEU A 404 4.79 5.52 -21.06
C LEU A 404 5.15 6.10 -22.44
N LYS A 405 4.57 5.56 -23.50
CA LYS A 405 4.63 6.12 -24.86
C LYS A 405 3.34 5.85 -25.61
N ASP A 406 2.73 6.86 -26.21
CA ASP A 406 1.53 6.75 -27.08
C ASP A 406 0.39 5.90 -26.47
N ASN A 407 0.07 6.11 -25.18
CA ASN A 407 -0.91 5.34 -24.39
C ASN A 407 -0.59 3.84 -24.19
N VAL A 408 0.65 3.45 -24.40
CA VAL A 408 1.16 2.11 -24.10
C VAL A 408 2.21 2.23 -23.01
N MET A 409 2.03 1.48 -21.92
CA MET A 409 3.02 1.33 -20.87
C MET A 409 3.96 0.18 -21.22
N THR A 410 5.25 0.46 -21.39
CA THR A 410 6.26 -0.59 -21.41
C THR A 410 6.70 -0.86 -19.97
N LEU A 411 6.55 -2.10 -19.52
CA LEU A 411 7.01 -2.57 -18.21
C LEU A 411 8.35 -3.29 -18.39
N GLN A 412 9.43 -2.64 -17.97
CA GLN A 412 10.79 -3.16 -18.10
C GLN A 412 11.26 -3.78 -16.78
N PRO A 413 11.67 -5.07 -16.75
CA PRO A 413 12.22 -5.69 -15.56
C PRO A 413 13.50 -5.02 -15.09
N VAL A 414 13.60 -4.82 -13.78
CA VAL A 414 14.76 -4.21 -13.10
C VAL A 414 15.00 -4.87 -11.74
N TRP A 415 16.25 -4.85 -11.27
CA TRP A 415 16.57 -5.10 -9.87
C TRP A 415 16.44 -3.82 -9.07
N VAL A 416 15.85 -3.96 -7.88
CA VAL A 416 15.59 -2.85 -6.98
C VAL A 416 16.10 -3.17 -5.59
N ILE A 417 16.72 -2.17 -4.96
CA ILE A 417 17.02 -2.21 -3.54
C ILE A 417 16.13 -1.25 -2.76
N ARG A 418 15.68 -1.67 -1.58
CA ARG A 418 15.09 -0.78 -0.57
C ARG A 418 16.10 -0.52 0.53
N LEU A 419 16.32 0.74 0.86
CA LEU A 419 17.21 1.19 1.93
C LEU A 419 16.46 1.31 3.26
N GLU A 420 17.19 1.45 4.36
CA GLU A 420 16.64 1.56 5.72
C GLU A 420 15.65 2.73 5.88
N ASN A 421 15.86 3.84 5.18
CA ASN A 421 14.95 4.99 5.17
C ASN A 421 13.70 4.79 4.28
N GLY A 422 13.45 3.57 3.79
CA GLY A 422 12.34 3.25 2.89
C GLY A 422 12.55 3.67 1.43
N SER A 423 13.62 4.41 1.11
CA SER A 423 13.90 4.81 -0.27
C SER A 423 14.25 3.62 -1.15
N VAL A 424 13.84 3.70 -2.41
CA VAL A 424 13.93 2.61 -3.38
C VAL A 424 14.83 3.05 -4.53
N LYS A 425 15.80 2.21 -4.92
CA LYS A 425 16.73 2.50 -6.02
C LYS A 425 16.79 1.34 -7.00
N VAL A 426 16.72 1.66 -8.29
CA VAL A 426 17.04 0.72 -9.37
C VAL A 426 18.54 0.50 -9.40
N VAL A 427 18.98 -0.76 -9.32
CA VAL A 427 20.42 -1.12 -9.32
C VAL A 427 20.87 -1.81 -10.61
N ALA A 428 19.95 -2.45 -11.32
CA ALA A 428 20.24 -3.07 -12.60
C ALA A 428 19.01 -3.04 -13.51
N GLU A 429 19.24 -2.77 -14.79
CA GLU A 429 18.25 -3.01 -15.83
C GLU A 429 18.43 -4.40 -16.42
N SER A 430 17.32 -4.99 -16.85
CA SER A 430 17.39 -6.26 -17.56
C SER A 430 17.95 -6.12 -18.98
N LEU A 431 18.66 -7.16 -19.43
CA LEU A 431 19.22 -7.29 -20.77
C LEU A 431 18.37 -8.24 -21.63
N PRO A 432 18.43 -8.15 -22.97
CA PRO A 432 17.86 -9.17 -23.84
C PRO A 432 18.47 -10.55 -23.54
N ALA A 433 17.66 -11.60 -23.52
CA ALA A 433 18.17 -12.97 -23.43
C ALA A 433 19.11 -13.27 -24.63
N GLY A 434 20.37 -13.63 -24.34
CA GLY A 434 21.39 -13.93 -25.35
C GLY A 434 22.38 -12.81 -25.69
N GLY A 435 22.29 -11.64 -25.04
CA GLY A 435 23.34 -10.63 -25.05
C GLY A 435 24.27 -10.79 -23.86
N THR A 436 25.52 -11.21 -24.10
CA THR A 436 26.63 -11.15 -23.13
C THR A 436 27.27 -9.77 -23.06
#